data_AF-A0A7C2Q9N1-F1
#
_entry.id   AF-A0A7C2Q9N1-F1
#
_cell.length_a   1.000
_cell.length_b   1.000
_cell.length_c   1.000
_cell.angle_alpha   90.00
_cell.angle_beta   90.00
_cell.angle_gamma   90.00
#
_symmetry.space_group_name_H-M   'P 1'
#
loop_
_entity.id
_entity.type
_entity.pdbx_description
1 polymer ?
#
loop_
_entity_poly.entity_id
_entity_poly.type
_entity_poly.pdbx_seq_one_letter_code
_entity_poly.pdbx_strand_id
1 'polypeptide(L)'
;MQWTGLRVFVLTTAVVTCPGAATWADAQSGVREVSATERAVIPLQTRLRYTTMVILPDGEEILDVLCGDRDWWVISATHNIAHVKPAKAGAETNLNLVTSSGTIYSFMLTEKSSPPDLKVYVQGDQTTASGKPKYYSAAQVEALEAQVVDLRQSLRDAERRMDEAIAAYRQEYPTKLQFPYGSPKYEKPFFVRSMWHDGQFTYVRSDAPELPALYEVKDGKPAMVNFQVREGTYIVPKVLDRGYLALGTQRFTFEQQGR
;
A
#
# COMPACT_ATOMS: atom_id res chain seq x y z
N MET A 1 22.95 -0.26 -92.88
CA MET A 1 22.08 0.65 -92.09
C MET A 1 20.87 -0.16 -91.65
N GLN A 2 20.52 -0.05 -90.37
CA GLN A 2 19.44 -0.77 -89.66
C GLN A 2 19.70 -2.26 -89.36
N TRP A 3 19.78 -2.56 -88.06
CA TRP A 3 19.32 -3.79 -87.39
C TRP A 3 19.26 -3.45 -85.88
N THR A 4 18.09 -3.05 -85.38
CA THR A 4 17.01 -3.86 -84.76
C THR A 4 17.26 -4.26 -83.29
N GLY A 5 16.53 -3.57 -82.41
CA GLY A 5 15.63 -4.24 -81.46
C GLY A 5 16.21 -4.78 -80.16
N LEU A 6 16.41 -3.89 -79.17
CA LEU A 6 16.52 -4.25 -77.76
C LEU A 6 15.15 -4.79 -77.26
N ARG A 7 15.07 -6.08 -76.90
CA ARG A 7 13.91 -6.65 -76.19
C ARG A 7 14.29 -6.90 -74.73
N VAL A 8 13.71 -6.08 -73.86
CA VAL A 8 13.73 -6.24 -72.40
C VAL A 8 12.84 -7.43 -72.03
N PHE A 9 13.41 -8.43 -71.35
CA PHE A 9 12.64 -9.51 -70.72
C PHE A 9 12.43 -9.16 -69.24
N VAL A 10 11.17 -8.95 -68.87
CA VAL A 10 10.72 -8.74 -67.49
C VAL A 10 10.69 -10.10 -66.78
N LEU A 11 11.44 -10.22 -65.68
CA LEU A 11 11.45 -11.38 -64.81
C LEU A 11 10.29 -11.26 -63.80
N THR A 12 9.23 -12.05 -63.98
CA THR A 12 8.11 -12.13 -63.02
C THR A 12 8.48 -13.07 -61.88
N THR A 13 8.67 -12.53 -60.68
CA THR A 13 8.80 -13.27 -59.43
C THR A 13 7.43 -13.78 -58.97
N ALA A 14 7.27 -15.11 -58.96
CA ALA A 14 6.10 -15.76 -58.37
C ALA A 14 6.24 -15.79 -56.85
N VAL A 15 5.37 -15.06 -56.14
CA VAL A 15 5.23 -15.14 -54.68
C VAL A 15 4.42 -16.40 -54.35
N VAL A 16 5.08 -17.40 -53.78
CA VAL A 16 4.43 -18.56 -53.17
C VAL A 16 3.87 -18.12 -51.82
N THR A 17 2.56 -17.84 -51.78
CA THR A 17 1.81 -17.66 -50.54
C THR A 17 1.57 -19.02 -49.89
N CYS A 18 2.31 -19.34 -48.83
CA CYS A 18 1.93 -20.41 -47.91
C CYS A 18 0.63 -19.99 -47.20
N PRO A 19 -0.50 -20.72 -47.33
CA PRO A 19 -1.60 -20.53 -46.41
C PRO A 19 -1.13 -20.92 -45.01
N GLY A 20 -1.10 -19.95 -44.09
CA GLY A 20 -0.89 -20.21 -42.68
C GLY A 20 -1.94 -21.20 -42.20
N ALA A 21 -1.52 -22.40 -41.83
CA ALA A 21 -2.37 -23.32 -41.09
C ALA A 21 -2.70 -22.64 -39.75
N ALA A 22 -3.93 -22.17 -39.60
CA ALA A 22 -4.48 -21.87 -38.31
C ALA A 22 -4.46 -23.18 -37.50
N THR A 23 -3.55 -23.27 -36.54
CA THR A 23 -3.60 -24.32 -35.53
C THR A 23 -4.82 -24.04 -34.68
N TRP A 24 -5.93 -24.71 -35.00
CA TRP A 24 -7.00 -24.90 -34.04
C TRP A 24 -6.36 -25.59 -32.83
N ALA A 25 -6.39 -24.93 -31.68
CA ALA A 25 -6.09 -25.61 -30.44
C ALA A 25 -7.02 -26.83 -30.37
N ASP A 26 -6.47 -28.02 -30.20
CA ASP A 26 -7.24 -29.22 -29.90
C ASP A 26 -8.09 -28.90 -28.66
N ALA A 27 -9.39 -28.64 -28.87
CA ALA A 27 -10.34 -28.57 -27.79
C ALA A 27 -10.39 -29.98 -27.19
N GLN A 28 -9.68 -30.15 -26.07
CA GLN A 28 -9.67 -31.41 -25.34
C GLN A 28 -11.13 -31.77 -25.03
N SER A 29 -11.58 -32.93 -25.52
CA SER A 29 -13.00 -33.30 -25.51
C SER A 29 -13.61 -33.13 -24.11
N GLY A 30 -14.62 -32.27 -23.99
CA GLY A 30 -15.31 -31.97 -22.74
C GLY A 30 -14.73 -30.83 -21.89
N VAL A 31 -13.66 -30.16 -22.32
CA VAL A 31 -13.19 -28.90 -21.71
C VAL A 31 -13.63 -27.72 -22.56
N ARG A 32 -14.25 -26.71 -21.94
CA ARG A 32 -14.78 -25.53 -22.62
C ARG A 32 -14.40 -24.25 -21.89
N GLU A 33 -13.97 -23.24 -22.63
CA GLU A 33 -13.81 -21.88 -22.11
C GLU A 33 -14.98 -21.01 -22.59
N VAL A 34 -15.56 -20.24 -21.69
CA VAL A 34 -16.69 -19.35 -22.00
C VAL A 34 -16.46 -17.98 -21.37
N SER A 35 -16.62 -16.92 -22.15
CA SER A 35 -16.63 -15.56 -21.63
C SER A 35 -18.00 -15.24 -21.02
N ALA A 36 -18.01 -14.84 -19.75
CA ALA A 36 -19.20 -14.36 -19.08
C ALA A 36 -19.30 -12.84 -19.21
N THR A 37 -20.44 -12.39 -19.72
CA THR A 37 -20.86 -10.98 -19.71
C THR A 37 -22.07 -10.85 -18.79
N GLU A 38 -22.31 -9.67 -18.20
CA GLU A 38 -23.42 -9.44 -17.26
C GLU A 38 -24.82 -9.76 -17.81
N ARG A 39 -24.96 -9.88 -19.14
CA ARG A 39 -26.22 -10.20 -19.83
C ARG A 39 -26.21 -11.58 -20.49
N ALA A 40 -25.12 -12.33 -20.38
CA ALA A 40 -24.97 -13.61 -21.05
C ALA A 40 -25.56 -14.74 -20.20
N VAL A 41 -26.34 -15.61 -20.83
CA VAL A 41 -26.73 -16.91 -20.27
C VAL A 41 -25.87 -17.98 -20.94
N ILE A 42 -25.13 -18.73 -20.12
CA ILE A 42 -24.18 -19.71 -20.62
C ILE A 42 -24.87 -21.08 -20.73
N PRO A 43 -25.01 -21.67 -21.93
CA PRO A 43 -25.54 -23.02 -22.06
C PRO A 43 -24.50 -24.05 -21.60
N LEU A 44 -24.90 -24.93 -20.68
CA LEU A 44 -24.10 -26.03 -20.16
C LEU A 44 -24.72 -27.37 -20.55
N GLN A 45 -23.92 -28.20 -21.22
CA GLN A 45 -24.30 -29.54 -21.62
C GLN A 45 -23.83 -30.52 -20.56
N THR A 46 -24.76 -31.12 -19.83
CA THR A 46 -24.47 -32.09 -18.78
C THR A 46 -24.89 -33.48 -19.22
N ARG A 47 -24.44 -34.53 -18.52
CA ARG A 47 -24.79 -35.91 -18.85
C ARG A 47 -25.08 -36.71 -17.59
N LEU A 48 -26.10 -37.57 -17.66
CA LEU A 48 -26.40 -38.53 -16.61
C LEU A 48 -25.16 -39.34 -16.20
N ARG A 49 -24.93 -39.44 -14.88
CA ARG A 49 -23.79 -40.13 -14.25
C ARG A 49 -22.43 -39.45 -14.45
N TYR A 50 -22.38 -38.26 -15.05
CA TYR A 50 -21.20 -37.42 -15.10
C TYR A 50 -21.40 -36.19 -14.21
N THR A 51 -20.29 -35.57 -13.81
CA THR A 51 -20.28 -34.30 -13.10
C THR A 51 -19.65 -33.25 -13.99
N THR A 52 -20.36 -32.17 -14.25
CA THR A 52 -19.82 -31.00 -14.94
C THR A 52 -19.25 -30.05 -13.89
N MET A 53 -17.97 -29.68 -14.04
CA MET A 53 -17.30 -28.74 -13.14
C MET A 53 -17.22 -27.37 -13.80
N VAL A 54 -17.80 -26.36 -13.17
CA VAL A 54 -17.74 -24.96 -13.58
C VAL A 54 -16.76 -24.24 -12.67
N ILE A 55 -15.76 -23.58 -13.26
CA ILE A 55 -14.72 -22.83 -12.56
C ILE A 55 -14.90 -21.37 -12.93
N LEU A 56 -15.20 -20.55 -11.93
CA LEU A 56 -15.26 -19.09 -12.05
C LEU A 56 -13.86 -18.47 -11.98
N PRO A 57 -13.68 -17.22 -12.46
CA PRO A 57 -12.38 -16.54 -12.43
C PRO A 57 -11.72 -16.51 -11.06
N ASP A 58 -10.39 -16.43 -11.06
CA ASP A 58 -9.62 -16.27 -9.83
C ASP A 58 -10.00 -14.95 -9.13
N GLY A 59 -10.37 -15.04 -7.85
CA GLY A 59 -10.86 -13.91 -7.05
C GLY A 59 -12.38 -13.85 -6.88
N GLU A 60 -13.14 -14.65 -7.62
CA GLU A 60 -14.56 -14.87 -7.35
C GLU A 60 -14.74 -15.93 -6.25
N GLU A 61 -15.69 -15.73 -5.34
CA GLU A 61 -16.09 -16.75 -4.37
C GLU A 61 -17.61 -16.91 -4.42
N ILE A 62 -18.10 -18.13 -4.64
CA ILE A 62 -19.53 -18.45 -4.70
C ILE A 62 -20.09 -18.40 -3.29
N LEU A 63 -20.98 -17.43 -3.04
CA LEU A 63 -21.67 -17.26 -1.77
C LEU A 63 -23.01 -18.01 -1.75
N ASP A 64 -23.70 -18.04 -2.89
CA ASP A 64 -25.02 -18.68 -3.00
C ASP A 64 -25.26 -19.31 -4.38
N VAL A 65 -26.12 -20.32 -4.41
CA VAL A 65 -26.45 -21.14 -5.59
C VAL A 65 -27.96 -21.22 -5.73
N LEU A 66 -28.50 -20.65 -6.80
CA LEU A 66 -29.93 -20.64 -7.10
C LEU A 66 -30.23 -21.53 -8.30
N CYS A 67 -31.07 -22.54 -8.11
CA CYS A 67 -31.49 -23.46 -9.17
C CYS A 67 -33.01 -23.59 -9.20
N GLY A 68 -33.60 -23.60 -10.39
CA GLY A 68 -35.04 -23.69 -10.58
C GLY A 68 -35.64 -25.04 -10.18
N ASP A 69 -34.89 -26.13 -10.34
CA ASP A 69 -35.33 -27.49 -10.00
C ASP A 69 -34.20 -28.24 -9.29
N ARG A 70 -34.23 -28.24 -7.95
CA ARG A 70 -33.22 -28.93 -7.12
C ARG A 70 -33.50 -30.42 -6.94
N ASP A 71 -34.66 -30.91 -7.34
CA ASP A 71 -35.02 -32.32 -7.18
C ASP A 71 -34.29 -33.20 -8.19
N TRP A 72 -34.09 -32.67 -9.41
CA TRP A 72 -33.39 -33.37 -10.50
C TRP A 72 -31.97 -32.90 -10.77
N TRP A 73 -31.48 -31.92 -10.00
CA TRP A 73 -30.15 -31.34 -10.15
C TRP A 73 -29.42 -31.24 -8.83
N VAL A 74 -28.36 -32.04 -8.69
CA VAL A 74 -27.47 -32.00 -7.52
C VAL A 74 -26.35 -31.01 -7.82
N ILE A 75 -26.30 -29.93 -7.04
CA ILE A 75 -25.31 -28.86 -7.21
C ILE A 75 -24.59 -28.64 -5.88
N SER A 76 -23.26 -28.58 -5.93
CA SER A 76 -22.42 -28.22 -4.79
C SER A 76 -21.39 -27.19 -5.22
N ALA A 77 -21.20 -26.14 -4.43
CA ALA A 77 -20.21 -25.10 -4.68
C ALA A 77 -19.20 -25.01 -3.53
N THR A 78 -17.95 -24.74 -3.86
CA THR A 78 -16.87 -24.52 -2.90
C THR A 78 -15.88 -23.54 -3.51
N HIS A 79 -15.63 -22.42 -2.81
CA HIS A 79 -14.85 -21.29 -3.33
C HIS A 79 -15.36 -20.83 -4.71
N ASN A 80 -14.53 -20.87 -5.75
CA ASN A 80 -14.88 -20.48 -7.12
C ASN A 80 -15.36 -21.65 -8.00
N ILE A 81 -15.58 -22.84 -7.43
CA ILE A 81 -15.88 -24.05 -8.19
C ILE A 81 -17.30 -24.52 -7.87
N ALA A 82 -18.08 -24.80 -8.92
CA ALA A 82 -19.38 -25.46 -8.82
C ALA A 82 -19.37 -26.82 -9.53
N HIS A 83 -19.94 -27.83 -8.89
CA HIS A 83 -20.17 -29.15 -9.45
C HIS A 83 -21.66 -29.30 -9.73
N VAL A 84 -21.99 -29.70 -10.96
CA VAL A 84 -23.37 -29.88 -11.43
C VAL A 84 -23.56 -31.31 -11.91
N LYS A 85 -24.58 -31.99 -11.37
CA LYS A 85 -24.90 -33.37 -11.72
C LYS A 85 -26.41 -33.52 -11.99
N PRO A 86 -26.80 -33.90 -13.22
CA PRO A 86 -28.20 -34.21 -13.51
C PRO A 86 -28.59 -35.58 -12.93
N ALA A 87 -29.81 -35.67 -12.42
CA ALA A 87 -30.39 -36.89 -11.87
C ALA A 87 -31.49 -37.49 -12.76
N LYS A 88 -31.96 -36.77 -13.79
CA LYS A 88 -33.02 -37.19 -14.71
C LYS A 88 -32.64 -36.94 -16.18
N ALA A 89 -32.98 -37.91 -17.04
CA ALA A 89 -32.73 -37.81 -18.48
C ALA A 89 -33.59 -36.71 -19.11
N GLY A 90 -33.01 -35.92 -20.01
CA GLY A 90 -33.71 -34.85 -20.74
C GLY A 90 -34.22 -33.72 -19.84
N ALA A 91 -33.66 -33.56 -18.64
CA ALA A 91 -33.99 -32.45 -17.76
C ALA A 91 -33.34 -31.15 -18.25
N GLU A 92 -34.05 -30.03 -18.06
CA GLU A 92 -33.57 -28.69 -18.35
C GLU A 92 -33.93 -27.77 -17.18
N THR A 93 -33.00 -26.92 -16.75
CA THR A 93 -33.26 -25.93 -15.70
C THR A 93 -32.28 -24.76 -15.78
N ASN A 94 -32.55 -23.69 -15.04
CA ASN A 94 -31.63 -22.58 -14.85
C ASN A 94 -30.78 -22.76 -13.58
N LEU A 95 -29.56 -22.21 -13.63
CA LEU A 95 -28.64 -22.13 -12.51
C LEU A 95 -28.03 -20.73 -12.45
N ASN A 96 -28.12 -20.07 -11.31
CA ASN A 96 -27.46 -18.79 -11.05
C ASN A 96 -26.49 -18.94 -9.87
N LEU A 97 -25.25 -18.51 -10.06
CA LEU A 97 -24.23 -18.47 -9.02
C LEU A 97 -24.00 -17.01 -8.61
N VAL A 98 -24.19 -16.71 -7.32
CA VAL A 98 -23.98 -15.38 -6.76
C VAL A 98 -22.61 -15.34 -6.09
N THR A 99 -21.78 -14.37 -6.45
CA THR A 99 -20.40 -14.30 -5.96
C THR A 99 -20.14 -13.14 -4.98
N SER A 100 -19.01 -13.19 -4.28
CA SER A 100 -18.55 -12.15 -3.34
C SER A 100 -18.25 -10.80 -3.99
N SER A 101 -17.97 -10.78 -5.30
CA SER A 101 -17.86 -9.56 -6.10
C SER A 101 -19.22 -8.93 -6.44
N GLY A 102 -20.33 -9.62 -6.16
CA GLY A 102 -21.68 -9.21 -6.56
C GLY A 102 -22.00 -9.53 -8.03
N THR A 103 -21.16 -10.29 -8.72
CA THR A 103 -21.44 -10.76 -10.08
C THR A 103 -22.33 -12.01 -10.03
N ILE A 104 -23.30 -12.09 -10.95
CA ILE A 104 -24.21 -13.24 -11.05
C ILE A 104 -23.91 -13.96 -12.36
N TYR A 105 -23.46 -15.20 -12.26
CA TYR A 105 -23.24 -16.07 -13.41
C TYR A 105 -24.47 -16.92 -13.67
N SER A 106 -25.11 -16.70 -14.82
CA SER A 106 -26.35 -17.38 -15.20
C SER A 106 -26.09 -18.48 -16.23
N PHE A 107 -26.58 -19.68 -15.97
CA PHE A 107 -26.40 -20.87 -16.79
C PHE A 107 -27.74 -21.49 -17.15
N MET A 108 -27.82 -22.00 -18.38
CA MET A 108 -28.90 -22.89 -18.82
C MET A 108 -28.37 -24.31 -18.82
N LEU A 109 -28.89 -25.15 -17.93
CA LEU A 109 -28.48 -26.55 -17.80
C LEU A 109 -29.35 -27.43 -18.70
N THR A 110 -28.71 -28.27 -19.50
CA THR A 110 -29.40 -29.25 -20.35
C THR A 110 -28.72 -30.60 -20.19
N GLU A 111 -29.49 -31.66 -19.94
CA GLU A 111 -28.97 -33.04 -19.97
C GLU A 111 -28.98 -33.57 -21.42
N LYS A 112 -27.79 -33.92 -21.96
CA LYS A 112 -27.59 -34.48 -23.30
C LYS A 112 -26.56 -35.61 -23.31
N SER A 113 -26.70 -36.52 -24.25
CA SER A 113 -25.90 -37.75 -24.29
C SER A 113 -24.49 -37.58 -24.89
N SER A 114 -24.22 -36.58 -25.75
CA SER A 114 -22.89 -36.44 -26.39
C SER A 114 -22.61 -35.10 -27.11
N PRO A 115 -21.36 -34.58 -27.03
CA PRO A 115 -20.42 -34.71 -25.92
C PRO A 115 -20.80 -33.74 -24.79
N PRO A 116 -20.77 -34.16 -23.52
CA PRO A 116 -21.05 -33.25 -22.40
C PRO A 116 -19.85 -32.35 -22.08
N ASP A 117 -20.15 -31.22 -21.45
CA ASP A 117 -19.18 -30.40 -20.76
C ASP A 117 -18.75 -31.11 -19.46
N LEU A 118 -17.46 -31.41 -19.34
CA LEU A 118 -16.85 -31.98 -18.13
C LEU A 118 -16.23 -30.89 -17.28
N LYS A 119 -15.57 -29.92 -17.92
CA LYS A 119 -14.89 -28.81 -17.26
C LYS A 119 -15.12 -27.53 -18.04
N VAL A 120 -15.73 -26.54 -17.39
CA VAL A 120 -16.05 -25.24 -17.98
C VAL A 120 -15.32 -24.16 -17.22
N TYR A 121 -14.43 -23.46 -17.90
CA TYR A 121 -13.78 -22.26 -17.37
C TYR A 121 -14.55 -21.04 -17.82
N VAL A 122 -14.97 -20.25 -16.85
CA VAL A 122 -15.66 -18.99 -17.09
C VAL A 122 -14.63 -17.87 -17.01
N GLN A 123 -14.42 -17.17 -18.12
CA GLN A 123 -13.60 -15.96 -18.15
C GLN A 123 -14.49 -14.76 -17.79
N GLY A 124 -14.14 -14.05 -16.73
CA GLY A 124 -14.82 -12.82 -16.34
C GLY A 124 -14.38 -11.67 -17.24
N ASP A 125 -15.30 -10.75 -17.52
CA ASP A 125 -14.95 -9.46 -18.10
C ASP A 125 -14.14 -8.67 -17.05
N GLN A 126 -12.81 -8.63 -17.21
CA GLN A 126 -11.90 -7.95 -16.28
C GLN A 126 -12.07 -6.41 -16.29
N THR A 127 -13.01 -5.88 -17.06
CA THR A 127 -13.14 -4.44 -17.33
C THR A 127 -13.98 -3.67 -16.30
N THR A 128 -14.56 -4.31 -15.27
CA THR A 128 -15.46 -3.62 -14.31
C THR A 128 -15.20 -3.93 -12.83
N ALA A 129 -13.97 -4.27 -12.44
CA ALA A 129 -13.60 -4.54 -11.04
C ALA A 129 -13.32 -3.25 -10.20
N SER A 130 -14.11 -2.19 -10.39
CA SER A 130 -14.08 -1.01 -9.53
C SER A 130 -15.50 -0.44 -9.44
N GLY A 131 -16.33 -1.01 -8.57
CA GLY A 131 -17.64 -0.43 -8.30
C GLY A 131 -18.67 -1.35 -7.64
N LYS A 132 -18.47 -2.67 -7.63
CA LYS A 132 -19.42 -3.58 -6.97
C LYS A 132 -19.11 -3.69 -5.47
N PRO A 133 -20.12 -3.67 -4.58
CA PRO A 133 -19.92 -3.78 -3.14
C PRO A 133 -19.32 -5.15 -2.81
N LYS A 134 -18.20 -5.16 -2.08
CA LYS A 134 -17.57 -6.37 -1.56
C LYS A 134 -18.38 -6.88 -0.37
N TYR A 135 -18.94 -8.08 -0.50
CA TYR A 135 -19.71 -8.72 0.57
C TYR A 135 -18.78 -9.45 1.54
N TYR A 136 -19.01 -9.28 2.84
CA TYR A 136 -18.29 -9.95 3.91
C TYR A 136 -19.27 -10.81 4.73
N SER A 137 -18.81 -11.96 5.22
CA SER A 137 -19.59 -12.80 6.13
C SER A 137 -19.68 -12.17 7.53
N ALA A 138 -20.70 -12.54 8.32
CA ALA A 138 -20.88 -12.03 9.69
C ALA A 138 -19.65 -12.28 10.58
N ALA A 139 -19.04 -13.47 10.50
CA ALA A 139 -17.83 -13.80 11.27
C ALA A 139 -16.62 -12.93 10.88
N GLN A 140 -16.50 -12.53 9.61
CA GLN A 140 -15.45 -11.61 9.16
C GLN A 140 -15.67 -10.19 9.69
N VAL A 141 -16.93 -9.74 9.78
CA VAL A 141 -17.28 -8.43 10.35
C VAL A 141 -16.94 -8.38 11.83
N GLU A 142 -17.34 -9.39 12.62
CA GLU A 142 -17.03 -9.47 14.05
C GLU A 142 -15.52 -9.47 14.33
N ALA A 143 -14.75 -10.26 13.55
CA ALA A 143 -13.30 -10.30 13.68
C ALA A 143 -12.64 -8.96 13.33
N LEU A 144 -13.17 -8.22 12.36
CA LEU A 144 -12.67 -6.91 11.99
C LEU A 144 -13.02 -5.86 13.05
N GLU A 145 -14.24 -5.90 13.60
CA GLU A 145 -14.65 -5.02 14.69
C GLU A 145 -13.78 -5.22 15.93
N ALA A 146 -13.51 -6.47 16.31
CA ALA A 146 -12.61 -6.79 17.42
C ALA A 146 -11.20 -6.22 17.21
N GLN A 147 -10.64 -6.36 16.00
CA GLN A 147 -9.34 -5.76 15.64
C GLN A 147 -9.36 -4.23 15.71
N VAL A 148 -10.43 -3.59 15.25
CA VAL A 148 -10.57 -2.13 15.32
C VAL A 148 -10.65 -1.64 16.77
N VAL A 149 -11.32 -2.37 17.66
CA VAL A 149 -11.39 -2.05 19.09
C VAL A 149 -10.02 -2.17 19.75
N ASP A 150 -9.30 -3.26 19.51
CA ASP A 150 -7.95 -3.49 20.04
C ASP A 150 -6.95 -2.41 19.56
N LEU A 151 -6.97 -2.10 18.26
CA LEU A 151 -6.12 -1.06 17.69
C LEU A 151 -6.42 0.32 18.30
N ARG A 152 -7.70 0.65 18.50
CA ARG A 152 -8.08 1.91 19.16
C ARG A 152 -7.65 1.95 20.63
N GLN A 153 -7.68 0.82 21.33
CA GLN A 153 -7.22 0.74 22.72
C GLN A 153 -5.69 0.93 22.79
N SER A 154 -4.94 0.23 21.97
CA SER A 154 -3.47 0.35 21.95
C SER A 154 -2.99 1.75 21.56
N LEU A 155 -3.68 2.42 20.64
CA LEU A 155 -3.41 3.83 20.33
C LEU A 155 -3.62 4.75 21.54
N ARG A 156 -4.76 4.62 22.24
CA ARG A 156 -5.04 5.44 23.44
C ARG A 156 -4.01 5.20 24.56
N ASP A 157 -3.59 3.95 24.75
CA ASP A 157 -2.57 3.63 25.75
C ASP A 157 -1.19 4.18 25.36
N ALA A 158 -0.85 4.16 24.07
CA ALA A 158 0.37 4.77 23.58
C ALA A 158 0.36 6.29 23.79
N GLU A 159 -0.74 6.97 23.44
CA GLU A 159 -0.90 8.42 23.67
C GLU A 159 -0.73 8.78 25.14
N ARG A 160 -1.42 8.07 26.05
CA ARG A 160 -1.28 8.29 27.50
C ARG A 160 0.16 8.14 27.99
N ARG A 161 0.88 7.11 27.53
CA ARG A 161 2.29 6.92 27.89
C ARG A 161 3.18 8.06 27.39
N MET A 162 2.91 8.60 26.20
CA MET A 162 3.64 9.75 25.67
C MET A 162 3.38 11.00 26.53
N ASP A 163 2.13 11.25 26.90
CA ASP A 163 1.77 12.39 27.76
C ASP A 163 2.42 12.28 29.15
N GLU A 164 2.38 11.10 29.77
CA GLU A 164 3.04 10.82 31.04
C GLU A 164 4.57 11.04 30.94
N ALA A 165 5.21 10.59 29.85
CA ALA A 165 6.63 10.80 29.62
C ALA A 165 6.99 12.28 29.43
N ILE A 166 6.19 13.03 28.67
CA ILE A 166 6.39 14.48 28.49
C ILE A 166 6.20 15.22 29.82
N ALA A 167 5.17 14.86 30.59
CA ALA A 167 4.91 15.45 31.90
C ALA A 167 6.07 15.19 32.88
N ALA A 168 6.56 13.95 32.94
CA ALA A 168 7.71 13.59 33.75
C ALA A 168 8.98 14.36 33.33
N TYR A 169 9.24 14.43 32.01
CA TYR A 169 10.37 15.20 31.48
C TYR A 169 10.29 16.68 31.85
N ARG A 170 9.10 17.30 31.73
CA ARG A 170 8.90 18.72 32.10
C ARG A 170 9.10 18.99 33.59
N GLN A 171 8.81 18.01 34.46
CA GLN A 171 9.05 18.13 35.90
C GLN A 171 10.52 17.97 36.25
N GLU A 172 11.22 17.05 35.59
CA GLU A 172 12.64 16.78 35.86
C GLU A 172 13.57 17.84 35.25
N TYR A 173 13.23 18.37 34.07
CA TYR A 173 14.12 19.25 33.30
C TYR A 173 14.64 20.48 34.07
N PRO A 174 13.82 21.23 34.85
CA PRO A 174 14.32 22.34 35.66
C PRO A 174 15.41 21.96 36.66
N THR A 175 15.39 20.73 37.18
CA THR A 175 16.38 20.24 38.16
C THR A 175 17.75 19.96 37.54
N LYS A 176 17.81 19.80 36.20
CA LYS A 176 19.06 19.57 35.45
C LYS A 176 19.79 20.86 35.12
N LEU A 177 19.14 22.02 35.23
CA LEU A 177 19.73 23.30 34.89
C LEU A 177 20.79 23.73 35.91
N GLN A 178 22.00 23.97 35.41
CA GLN A 178 23.14 24.42 36.19
C GLN A 178 23.61 25.80 35.70
N PHE A 179 23.95 26.69 36.63
CA PHE A 179 24.33 28.07 36.34
C PHE A 179 25.78 28.37 36.76
N PRO A 180 26.80 27.67 36.22
CA PRO A 180 28.19 27.81 36.69
C PRO A 180 28.90 29.07 36.18
N TYR A 181 28.35 29.80 35.21
CA TYR A 181 29.06 30.91 34.53
C TYR A 181 29.08 32.23 35.31
N GLY A 182 28.71 32.22 36.59
CA GLY A 182 28.56 33.41 37.42
C GLY A 182 27.45 34.36 36.93
N SER A 183 27.48 35.60 37.41
CA SER A 183 26.56 36.65 36.96
C SER A 183 27.18 37.46 35.82
N PRO A 184 26.74 37.26 34.56
CA PRO A 184 27.26 38.02 33.42
C PRO A 184 26.92 39.50 33.55
N LYS A 185 27.80 40.37 33.05
CA LYS A 185 27.55 41.82 33.01
C LYS A 185 26.56 42.15 31.90
N TYR A 186 25.42 42.73 32.28
CA TYR A 186 24.40 43.17 31.35
C TYR A 186 24.75 44.55 30.77
N GLU A 187 25.65 44.56 29.79
CA GLU A 187 26.19 45.80 29.20
C GLU A 187 26.22 45.73 27.67
N LYS A 188 26.29 46.91 27.04
CA LYS A 188 26.50 47.01 25.59
C LYS A 188 27.81 46.36 25.19
N PRO A 189 27.89 45.75 24.00
CA PRO A 189 26.82 45.51 23.02
C PRO A 189 26.11 44.16 23.23
N PHE A 190 26.60 43.32 24.15
CA PHE A 190 26.21 41.90 24.24
C PHE A 190 24.96 41.63 25.06
N PHE A 191 24.63 42.49 26.04
CA PHE A 191 23.43 42.38 26.88
C PHE A 191 23.13 40.94 27.34
N VAL A 192 24.16 40.24 27.83
CA VAL A 192 24.03 38.85 28.28
C VAL A 192 23.25 38.84 29.59
N ARG A 193 22.09 38.21 29.59
CA ARG A 193 21.17 38.14 30.73
C ARG A 193 21.50 36.97 31.65
N SER A 194 21.73 35.79 31.08
CA SER A 194 22.05 34.59 31.84
C SER A 194 22.73 33.54 30.97
N MET A 195 23.52 32.69 31.63
CA MET A 195 24.23 31.57 31.01
C MET A 195 24.06 30.34 31.88
N TRP A 196 23.71 29.22 31.28
CA TRP A 196 23.44 27.96 31.99
C TRP A 196 23.64 26.76 31.07
N HIS A 197 23.64 25.55 31.63
CA HIS A 197 23.62 24.31 30.85
C HIS A 197 22.77 23.25 31.55
N ASP A 198 22.31 22.24 30.81
CA ASP A 198 21.57 21.09 31.35
C ASP A 198 22.43 19.80 31.40
N GLY A 199 23.73 19.93 31.12
CA GLY A 199 24.69 18.82 31.05
C GLY A 199 24.88 18.29 29.62
N GLN A 200 24.03 18.67 28.68
CA GLN A 200 24.15 18.32 27.26
C GLN A 200 24.33 19.57 26.39
N PHE A 201 23.60 20.64 26.69
CA PHE A 201 23.59 21.90 25.95
C PHE A 201 24.01 23.07 26.81
N THR A 202 24.73 24.03 26.22
CA THR A 202 24.95 25.34 26.84
C THR A 202 23.98 26.36 26.25
N TYR A 203 23.37 27.13 27.15
CA TYR A 203 22.43 28.19 26.84
C TYR A 203 23.01 29.55 27.21
N VAL A 204 22.99 30.50 26.28
CA VAL A 204 23.38 31.89 26.52
C VAL A 204 22.22 32.79 26.12
N ARG A 205 21.56 33.44 27.07
CA ARG A 205 20.49 34.39 26.78
C ARG A 205 21.07 35.79 26.65
N SER A 206 20.85 36.41 25.50
CA SER A 206 21.32 37.74 25.16
C SER A 206 20.17 38.54 24.57
N ASP A 207 20.01 39.78 25.05
CA ASP A 207 19.07 40.75 24.51
C ASP A 207 19.77 41.71 23.51
N ALA A 208 20.91 41.30 22.95
CA ALA A 208 21.65 42.12 21.99
C ALA A 208 20.85 42.34 20.70
N PRO A 209 20.85 43.57 20.15
CA PRO A 209 20.15 43.88 18.90
C PRO A 209 20.79 43.21 17.69
N GLU A 210 22.10 42.98 17.73
CA GLU A 210 22.85 42.23 16.73
C GLU A 210 23.27 40.89 17.32
N LEU A 211 23.27 39.83 16.51
CA LEU A 211 23.62 38.49 16.96
C LEU A 211 25.15 38.33 17.05
N PRO A 212 25.76 38.24 18.25
CA PRO A 212 27.20 38.04 18.34
C PRO A 212 27.59 36.62 17.90
N ALA A 213 28.77 36.49 17.30
CA ALA A 213 29.33 35.19 16.99
C ALA A 213 29.84 34.52 18.27
N LEU A 214 29.52 33.23 18.46
CA LEU A 214 29.94 32.46 19.63
C LEU A 214 31.12 31.54 19.29
N TYR A 215 32.16 31.60 20.12
CA TYR A 215 33.35 30.76 20.03
C TYR A 215 33.60 30.04 21.35
N GLU A 216 34.08 28.81 21.25
CA GLU A 216 34.69 28.10 22.37
C GLU A 216 36.18 28.43 22.43
N VAL A 217 36.76 28.47 23.62
CA VAL A 217 38.22 28.56 23.78
C VAL A 217 38.74 27.20 24.19
N LYS A 218 39.50 26.57 23.29
CA LYS A 218 40.16 25.28 23.52
C LYS A 218 41.67 25.46 23.44
N ASP A 219 42.39 25.03 24.47
CA ASP A 219 43.86 25.16 24.56
C ASP A 219 44.34 26.62 24.35
N GLY A 220 43.54 27.59 24.83
CA GLY A 220 43.79 29.02 24.67
C GLY A 220 43.53 29.58 23.26
N LYS A 221 43.07 28.76 22.31
CA LYS A 221 42.76 29.15 20.93
C LYS A 221 41.24 29.14 20.68
N PRO A 222 40.74 30.05 19.82
CA PRO A 222 39.33 30.06 19.46
C PRO A 222 38.98 28.88 18.55
N ALA A 223 37.91 28.17 18.90
CA ALA A 223 37.30 27.12 18.10
C ALA A 223 35.88 27.54 17.74
N MET A 224 35.51 27.35 16.48
CA MET A 224 34.14 27.60 16.02
C MET A 224 33.22 26.52 16.59
N VAL A 225 32.09 26.94 17.15
CA VAL A 225 31.04 26.04 17.62
C VAL A 225 29.81 26.19 16.75
N ASN A 226 29.11 25.08 16.52
CA ASN A 226 27.79 25.15 15.94
C ASN A 226 26.79 25.57 17.03
N PHE A 227 25.92 26.52 16.72
CA PHE A 227 24.89 26.97 17.64
C PHE A 227 23.63 27.36 16.87
N GLN A 228 22.51 27.33 17.57
CA GLN A 228 21.25 27.86 17.08
C GLN A 228 20.81 29.01 17.97
N VAL A 229 20.11 29.99 17.42
CA VAL A 229 19.51 31.07 18.21
C VAL A 229 18.00 30.95 18.14
N ARG A 230 17.34 30.89 19.32
CA ARG A 230 15.88 30.93 19.44
C ARG A 230 15.51 31.94 20.51
N GLU A 231 14.68 32.93 20.15
CA GLU A 231 14.19 33.96 21.07
C GLU A 231 15.31 34.62 21.92
N GLY A 232 16.43 34.99 21.27
CA GLY A 232 17.59 35.59 21.94
C GLY A 232 18.43 34.61 22.78
N THR A 233 18.13 33.31 22.75
CA THR A 233 18.90 32.27 23.45
C THR A 233 19.74 31.48 22.45
N TYR A 234 21.06 31.53 22.62
CA TYR A 234 22.02 30.71 21.91
C TYR A 234 22.01 29.31 22.53
N ILE A 235 21.89 28.29 21.71
CA ILE A 235 21.80 26.88 22.10
C ILE A 235 22.98 26.16 21.43
N VAL A 236 23.91 25.70 22.25
CA VAL A 236 25.13 24.99 21.82
C VAL A 236 24.99 23.51 22.18
N PRO A 237 25.17 22.56 21.25
CA PRO A 237 25.02 21.12 21.49
C PRO A 237 26.23 20.50 22.20
N LYS A 238 26.74 21.21 23.22
CA LYS A 238 27.75 20.76 24.17
C LYS A 238 27.82 21.71 25.37
N VAL A 239 28.36 21.22 26.47
CA VAL A 239 28.77 22.04 27.61
C VAL A 239 30.06 22.78 27.26
N LEU A 240 30.08 24.11 27.42
CA LEU A 240 31.24 24.96 27.17
C LEU A 240 31.95 25.30 28.48
N ASP A 241 33.23 24.93 28.61
CA ASP A 241 33.99 25.29 29.81
C ASP A 241 34.40 26.78 29.76
N ARG A 242 34.89 27.24 28.61
CA ARG A 242 35.33 28.61 28.37
C ARG A 242 34.98 29.03 26.95
N GLY A 243 34.59 30.29 26.77
CA GLY A 243 34.22 30.81 25.46
C GLY A 243 34.14 32.33 25.43
N TYR A 244 33.76 32.85 24.26
CA TYR A 244 33.43 34.26 24.13
C TYR A 244 32.41 34.53 23.03
N LEU A 245 31.62 35.58 23.24
CA LEU A 245 30.83 36.22 22.21
C LEU A 245 31.66 37.33 21.57
N ALA A 246 31.57 37.46 20.24
CA ALA A 246 32.26 38.49 19.48
C ALA A 246 31.27 39.30 18.63
N LEU A 247 31.40 40.62 18.72
CA LEU A 247 30.66 41.57 17.89
C LEU A 247 31.61 42.69 17.47
N GLY A 248 32.01 42.70 16.20
CA GLY A 248 33.04 43.59 15.70
C GLY A 248 34.38 43.41 16.46
N THR A 249 34.89 44.50 17.03
CA THR A 249 36.14 44.50 17.82
C THR A 249 35.93 44.17 19.30
N GLN A 250 34.68 44.10 19.77
CA GLN A 250 34.36 43.84 21.17
C GLN A 250 34.22 42.35 21.44
N ARG A 251 34.51 41.93 22.68
CA ARG A 251 34.39 40.54 23.12
C ARG A 251 33.80 40.47 24.52
N PHE A 252 32.89 39.52 24.72
CA PHE A 252 32.39 39.13 26.04
C PHE A 252 32.89 37.73 26.34
N THR A 253 33.78 37.59 27.32
CA THR A 253 34.38 36.31 27.71
C THR A 253 33.59 35.69 28.87
N PHE A 254 33.50 34.37 28.87
CA PHE A 254 32.87 33.61 29.95
C PHE A 254 33.64 32.31 30.21
N GLU A 255 33.52 31.84 31.45
CA GLU A 255 34.11 30.60 31.93
C GLU A 255 33.25 30.03 33.05
N GLN A 256 33.18 28.70 33.15
CA GLN A 256 32.54 28.03 34.28
C GLN A 256 33.34 28.25 35.56
N GLN A 257 32.62 28.61 36.63
CA GLN A 257 33.15 28.80 37.97
C GLN A 257 32.88 27.55 38.81
N GLY A 258 33.87 27.10 39.58
CA GLY A 258 33.70 26.05 40.59
C GLY A 258 33.98 24.62 40.11
N ARG A 259 35.12 24.40 39.44
CA ARG A 259 35.68 23.05 39.31
C ARG A 259 36.57 22.70 40.49
#